data_AF-A0A9W4WJ94-F1
#
_entry.id   AF-A0A9W4WJ94-F1
#
_cell.length_a   1.000
_cell.length_b   1.000
_cell.length_c   1.000
_cell.angle_alpha   90.00
_cell.angle_beta   90.00
_cell.angle_gamma   90.00
#
_symmetry.space_group_name_H-M   'P 1'
#
loop_
_entity.id
_entity.type
_entity.pdbx_description
1 polymer ?
#
loop_
_entity_poly.entity_id
_entity_poly.type
_entity_poly.pdbx_seq_one_letter_code
_entity_poly.pdbx_strand_id
1 'polypeptide(L)'
;MRLALTGPTPSDAVIVSTLLLNCVELLESGYRSWKYHLGGMRALLVSRTSAALRSDVEARGAGSTLHDATFWNFGAYFEEIYVSLQTFGSTLCRDKPDLSETFTDLGLYTILRRGEFRGWTGCPAELSHILCGFNSLLCPSRAENHQEDFAMRALQLFQRLEQFSCRQWAVDYPEPHYVSQRESLVHAYKCAIEIYGRRALAGQHSTELSHVARAAVESLRCISPRDCHFKGCQWPAFVAGAEARDPSDRMAVKQILLDMHKLVRTRNVEQALHMLERIWRQSELPNPKIWIEYVYDTGEELLLV
;
A
#
# COMPACT_ATOMS: atom_id res chain seq x y z
N MET A 1 -26.59 8.12 -4.00
CA MET A 1 -25.59 7.73 -2.98
C MET A 1 -26.06 8.01 -1.55
N ARG A 2 -26.47 9.25 -1.18
CA ARG A 2 -26.98 9.56 0.19
C ARG A 2 -28.18 8.72 0.66
N LEU A 3 -29.13 8.40 -0.24
CA LEU A 3 -30.28 7.55 0.08
C LEU A 3 -29.96 6.04 0.18
N ALA A 4 -28.79 5.61 -0.28
CA ALA A 4 -28.35 4.21 -0.16
C ALA A 4 -27.62 3.94 1.17
N LEU A 5 -27.26 5.00 1.91
CA LEU A 5 -26.63 4.95 3.23
C LEU A 5 -27.67 4.97 4.38
N THR A 6 -28.95 5.16 4.08
CA THR A 6 -30.05 5.22 5.06
C THR A 6 -30.78 3.88 5.25
N GLY A 7 -30.37 2.83 4.53
CA GLY A 7 -30.88 1.46 4.74
C GLY A 7 -30.13 0.73 5.86
N PRO A 8 -30.72 -0.32 6.48
CA PRO A 8 -30.14 -1.03 7.64
C PRO A 8 -28.79 -1.72 7.33
N THR A 9 -28.51 -2.02 6.06
CA THR A 9 -27.21 -2.45 5.53
C THR A 9 -27.00 -1.87 4.13
N PRO A 10 -25.79 -1.42 3.75
CA PRO A 10 -25.53 -1.05 2.36
C PRO A 10 -25.66 -2.29 1.46
N SER A 11 -26.57 -2.21 0.48
CA SER A 11 -26.77 -3.26 -0.52
C SER A 11 -25.46 -3.61 -1.23
N ASP A 12 -25.24 -4.90 -1.54
CA ASP A 12 -24.05 -5.35 -2.28
C ASP A 12 -23.86 -4.57 -3.60
N ALA A 13 -24.94 -4.10 -4.23
CA ALA A 13 -24.88 -3.26 -5.42
C ALA A 13 -24.14 -1.93 -5.18
N VAL A 14 -24.27 -1.33 -4.00
CA VAL A 14 -23.56 -0.08 -3.64
C VAL A 14 -22.07 -0.34 -3.49
N ILE A 15 -21.71 -1.45 -2.85
CA ILE A 15 -20.30 -1.83 -2.65
C ILE A 15 -19.63 -2.23 -3.95
N VAL A 16 -20.32 -3.02 -4.80
CA VAL A 16 -19.86 -3.33 -6.15
C VAL A 16 -19.66 -2.05 -6.95
N SER A 17 -20.61 -1.11 -6.89
CA SER A 17 -20.47 0.18 -7.57
C SER A 17 -19.28 0.98 -7.05
N THR A 18 -19.05 1.02 -5.73
CA THR A 18 -17.88 1.69 -5.13
C THR A 18 -16.56 1.03 -5.54
N LEU A 19 -16.48 -0.31 -5.56
CA LEU A 19 -15.30 -1.02 -6.06
C LEU A 19 -15.05 -0.71 -7.53
N LEU A 20 -16.09 -0.77 -8.37
CA LEU A 20 -15.99 -0.45 -9.78
C LEU A 20 -15.52 0.99 -9.99
N LEU A 21 -16.00 1.95 -9.20
CA LEU A 21 -15.53 3.34 -9.26
C LEU A 21 -14.05 3.46 -8.85
N ASN A 22 -13.59 2.73 -7.83
CA ASN A 22 -12.16 2.69 -7.47
C ASN A 22 -11.31 2.04 -8.59
N CYS A 23 -11.80 0.97 -9.21
CA CYS A 23 -11.15 0.35 -10.36
C CYS A 23 -11.11 1.31 -11.55
N VAL A 24 -12.20 2.02 -11.84
CA VAL A 24 -12.24 3.05 -12.90
C VAL A 24 -11.24 4.17 -12.62
N GLU A 25 -11.12 4.60 -11.37
CA GLU A 25 -10.14 5.64 -10.99
C GLU A 25 -8.69 5.17 -11.17
N LEU A 26 -8.39 3.93 -10.77
CA LEU A 26 -7.08 3.30 -11.03
C LEU A 26 -6.78 3.21 -12.54
N LEU A 27 -7.80 2.99 -13.36
CA LEU A 27 -7.68 2.94 -14.83
C LEU A 27 -7.53 4.34 -15.45
N GLU A 28 -8.29 5.33 -14.99
CA GLU A 28 -8.41 6.65 -15.64
C GLU A 28 -7.36 7.67 -15.21
N SER A 29 -6.87 7.67 -13.96
CA SER A 29 -5.74 8.52 -13.54
C SER A 29 -5.18 8.27 -12.14
N GLY A 30 -6.00 7.81 -11.19
CA GLY A 30 -5.65 7.79 -9.77
C GLY A 30 -5.27 9.16 -9.20
N TYR A 31 -5.66 10.25 -9.87
CA TYR A 31 -5.18 11.61 -9.59
C TYR A 31 -6.25 12.43 -8.85
N ARG A 32 -5.96 12.80 -7.59
CA ARG A 32 -6.77 13.69 -6.70
C ARG A 32 -8.14 13.21 -6.23
N SER A 33 -8.81 12.28 -6.90
CA SER A 33 -10.19 11.84 -6.54
C SER A 33 -10.26 10.56 -5.71
N TRP A 34 -9.24 9.69 -5.76
CA TRP A 34 -9.27 8.35 -5.15
C TRP A 34 -9.53 8.35 -3.65
N LYS A 35 -9.07 9.37 -2.91
CA LYS A 35 -9.32 9.51 -1.46
C LYS A 35 -10.79 9.62 -1.11
N TYR A 36 -11.59 10.29 -1.94
CA TYR A 36 -13.04 10.40 -1.71
C TYR A 36 -13.71 9.03 -1.87
N HIS A 37 -13.25 8.22 -2.84
CA HIS A 37 -13.75 6.87 -3.05
C HIS A 37 -13.36 5.94 -1.90
N LEU A 38 -12.13 6.02 -1.39
CA LEU A 38 -11.72 5.30 -0.17
C LEU A 38 -12.48 5.78 1.07
N GLY A 39 -12.76 7.08 1.21
CA GLY A 39 -13.62 7.61 2.27
C GLY A 39 -15.02 7.00 2.21
N GLY A 40 -15.57 6.86 0.99
CA GLY A 40 -16.81 6.12 0.75
C GLY A 40 -16.72 4.65 1.16
N MET A 41 -15.63 3.96 0.81
CA MET A 41 -15.40 2.57 1.22
C MET A 41 -15.35 2.42 2.74
N ARG A 42 -14.61 3.30 3.42
CA ARG A 42 -14.51 3.33 4.89
C ARG A 42 -15.88 3.50 5.54
N ALA A 43 -16.69 4.43 5.05
CA ALA A 43 -18.04 4.66 5.58
C ALA A 43 -18.93 3.41 5.43
N LEU A 44 -18.84 2.70 4.30
CA LEU A 44 -19.57 1.46 4.07
C LEU A 44 -19.10 0.33 5.00
N LEU A 45 -17.79 0.20 5.23
CA LEU A 45 -17.22 -0.77 6.17
C LEU A 45 -17.71 -0.53 7.60
N VAL A 46 -17.58 0.71 8.10
CA VAL A 46 -18.00 1.08 9.46
C VAL A 46 -19.51 0.85 9.65
N SER A 47 -20.31 1.19 8.64
CA SER A 47 -21.77 0.96 8.64
C SER A 47 -22.11 -0.53 8.75
N ARG A 48 -21.42 -1.41 8.01
CA ARG A 48 -21.62 -2.86 8.06
C ARG A 48 -21.24 -3.47 9.40
N THR A 49 -20.06 -3.11 9.94
CA THR A 49 -19.63 -3.60 11.26
C THR A 49 -20.63 -3.21 12.35
N SER A 50 -21.12 -1.96 12.29
CA SER A 50 -22.14 -1.47 13.22
C SER A 50 -23.47 -2.20 13.08
N ALA A 51 -23.88 -2.56 11.86
CA ALA A 51 -25.10 -3.32 11.60
C ALA A 51 -24.99 -4.78 12.06
N ALA A 52 -23.85 -5.43 11.81
CA ALA A 52 -23.59 -6.80 12.27
C ALA A 52 -23.60 -6.91 13.80
N LEU A 53 -22.98 -5.95 14.49
CA LEU A 53 -23.00 -5.87 15.96
C LEU A 53 -24.42 -5.72 16.53
N ARG A 54 -25.29 -4.95 15.87
CA ARG A 54 -26.71 -4.83 16.27
C ARG A 54 -27.46 -6.14 16.05
N SER A 55 -27.25 -6.79 14.91
CA SER A 55 -27.88 -8.09 14.59
C SER A 55 -27.42 -9.21 15.53
N ASP A 56 -26.16 -9.23 15.97
CA ASP A 56 -25.65 -10.22 16.92
C ASP A 56 -26.24 -10.05 18.32
N VAL A 57 -26.46 -8.80 18.75
CA VAL A 57 -27.16 -8.49 20.02
C VAL A 57 -28.62 -8.95 19.97
N GLU A 58 -29.28 -8.80 18.81
CA GLU A 58 -30.65 -9.26 18.58
C GLU A 58 -30.74 -10.80 18.43
N ALA A 59 -29.77 -11.44 17.75
CA ALA A 59 -29.72 -12.88 17.53
C ALA A 59 -29.31 -13.67 18.78
N ARG A 60 -28.61 -13.06 19.76
CA ARG A 60 -28.36 -13.69 21.07
C ARG A 60 -29.64 -13.96 21.89
N GLY A 61 -30.81 -13.49 21.44
CA GLY A 61 -32.14 -13.88 21.96
C GLY A 61 -32.81 -15.06 21.22
N ALA A 62 -32.33 -15.46 20.05
CA ALA A 62 -32.88 -16.55 19.26
C ALA A 62 -31.74 -17.30 18.56
N GLY A 63 -31.37 -18.45 19.10
CA GLY A 63 -30.19 -19.22 18.69
C GLY A 63 -30.04 -19.33 17.16
N SER A 64 -29.05 -18.61 16.62
CA SER A 64 -28.76 -18.62 15.19
C SER A 64 -27.60 -19.55 14.88
N THR A 65 -27.84 -20.45 13.93
CA THR A 65 -26.90 -21.39 13.34
C THR A 65 -25.78 -20.68 12.57
N LEU A 66 -24.55 -21.14 12.81
CA LEU A 66 -23.30 -20.72 12.18
C LEU A 66 -23.36 -20.95 10.66
N HIS A 67 -23.52 -19.90 9.86
CA HIS A 67 -23.52 -20.02 8.40
C HIS A 67 -22.07 -20.05 7.87
N ASP A 68 -21.66 -21.26 7.50
CA ASP A 68 -20.71 -21.68 6.46
C ASP A 68 -19.47 -20.81 6.16
N ALA A 69 -18.31 -21.30 6.62
CA ALA A 69 -16.99 -20.66 6.54
C ALA A 69 -16.22 -20.92 5.24
N THR A 70 -16.85 -21.37 4.16
CA THR A 70 -16.13 -21.82 2.94
C THR A 70 -16.42 -21.07 1.65
N PHE A 71 -17.23 -20.00 1.67
CA PHE A 71 -17.50 -19.20 0.47
C PHE A 71 -16.83 -17.83 0.51
N TRP A 72 -16.31 -17.39 -0.64
CA TRP A 72 -15.83 -16.03 -0.90
C TRP A 72 -16.77 -14.99 -0.30
N ASN A 73 -16.40 -14.39 0.84
CA ASN A 73 -17.18 -13.29 1.39
C ASN A 73 -16.76 -12.02 0.67
N PHE A 74 -17.65 -11.45 -0.14
CA PHE A 74 -17.42 -10.19 -0.84
C PHE A 74 -17.01 -9.04 0.12
N GLY A 75 -17.49 -9.07 1.37
CA GLY A 75 -17.02 -8.16 2.42
C GLY A 75 -15.54 -8.31 2.76
N ALA A 76 -15.04 -9.56 2.80
CA ALA A 76 -13.63 -9.84 3.06
C ALA A 76 -12.73 -9.30 1.93
N TYR A 77 -13.15 -9.45 0.68
CA TYR A 77 -12.44 -8.87 -0.47
C TYR A 77 -12.48 -7.33 -0.46
N PHE A 78 -13.61 -6.75 -0.08
CA PHE A 78 -13.75 -5.29 0.04
C PHE A 78 -12.79 -4.69 1.08
N GLU A 79 -12.64 -5.36 2.24
CA GLU A 79 -11.66 -5.01 3.25
C GLU A 79 -10.22 -5.11 2.73
N GLU A 80 -9.89 -6.20 2.04
CA GLU A 80 -8.55 -6.43 1.47
C GLU A 80 -8.16 -5.32 0.48
N ILE A 81 -9.07 -4.96 -0.43
CA ILE A 81 -8.86 -3.87 -1.40
C ILE A 81 -8.75 -2.54 -0.67
N TYR A 82 -9.67 -2.23 0.24
CA TYR A 82 -9.62 -0.98 1.01
C TYR A 82 -8.28 -0.83 1.74
N VAL A 83 -7.87 -1.84 2.51
CA VAL A 83 -6.62 -1.81 3.27
C VAL A 83 -5.43 -1.69 2.33
N SER A 84 -5.37 -2.45 1.24
CA SER A 84 -4.25 -2.38 0.28
C SER A 84 -4.13 -0.99 -0.36
N LEU A 85 -5.23 -0.47 -0.92
CA LEU A 85 -5.25 0.86 -1.53
C LEU A 85 -4.90 1.95 -0.52
N GLN A 86 -5.42 1.85 0.70
CA GLN A 86 -5.19 2.83 1.74
C GLN A 86 -3.74 2.82 2.22
N THR A 87 -3.15 1.64 2.39
CA THR A 87 -1.77 1.46 2.87
C THR A 87 -0.76 1.99 1.86
N PHE A 88 -0.85 1.59 0.58
CA PHE A 88 0.12 2.00 -0.43
C PHE A 88 -0.19 3.41 -0.98
N GLY A 89 -1.45 3.74 -1.22
CA GLY A 89 -1.84 5.07 -1.74
C GLY A 89 -1.52 6.22 -0.79
N SER A 90 -1.59 6.00 0.53
CA SER A 90 -1.30 7.07 1.51
C SER A 90 0.19 7.37 1.68
N THR A 91 1.11 6.55 1.15
CA THR A 91 2.55 6.79 1.31
C THR A 91 2.97 8.11 0.68
N LEU A 92 2.35 8.50 -0.44
CA LEU A 92 2.65 9.74 -1.17
C LEU A 92 1.75 10.92 -0.75
N CYS A 93 0.94 10.76 0.28
CA CYS A 93 0.06 11.81 0.80
C CYS A 93 0.60 12.39 2.10
N ARG A 94 0.50 13.72 2.26
CA ARG A 94 0.86 14.40 3.51
C ARG A 94 -0.08 13.99 4.65
N ASP A 95 -1.39 14.03 4.39
CA ASP A 95 -2.40 13.62 5.36
C ASP A 95 -2.61 12.11 5.29
N LYS A 96 -2.03 11.39 6.26
CA LYS A 96 -2.12 9.93 6.35
C LYS A 96 -3.27 9.53 7.27
N PRO A 97 -4.19 8.66 6.81
CA PRO A 97 -5.23 8.15 7.68
C PRO A 97 -4.68 7.08 8.62
N ASP A 98 -5.22 7.04 9.83
CA ASP A 98 -4.90 6.01 10.80
C ASP A 98 -5.89 4.83 10.66
N LEU A 99 -5.42 3.72 10.07
CA LEU A 99 -6.22 2.51 9.91
C LEU A 99 -6.69 1.93 11.25
N SER A 100 -6.01 2.24 12.36
CA SER A 100 -6.41 1.76 13.68
C SER A 100 -7.71 2.40 14.21
N GLU A 101 -8.17 3.50 13.60
CA GLU A 101 -9.50 4.05 13.85
C GLU A 101 -10.63 3.16 13.30
N THR A 102 -10.30 2.24 12.38
CA THR A 102 -11.29 1.37 11.71
C THR A 102 -11.10 -0.09 12.09
N PHE A 103 -9.86 -0.54 12.29
CA PHE A 103 -9.54 -1.93 12.57
C PHE A 103 -8.66 -2.06 13.81
N THR A 104 -8.85 -3.11 14.60
CA THR A 104 -7.87 -3.51 15.61
C THR A 104 -6.58 -3.99 14.93
N ASP A 105 -5.45 -3.96 15.62
CA ASP A 105 -4.16 -4.42 15.09
C ASP A 105 -4.24 -5.89 14.58
N LEU A 106 -4.81 -6.78 15.39
CA LEU A 106 -5.06 -8.17 15.01
C LEU A 106 -6.02 -8.29 13.81
N GLY A 107 -7.07 -7.47 13.77
CA GLY A 107 -8.02 -7.45 12.66
C GLY A 107 -7.37 -7.00 11.36
N LEU A 108 -6.56 -5.94 11.41
CA LEU A 108 -5.79 -5.43 10.28
C LEU A 108 -4.82 -6.48 9.74
N TYR A 109 -4.03 -7.11 10.62
CA TYR A 109 -3.11 -8.17 10.21
C TYR A 109 -3.84 -9.37 9.60
N THR A 110 -5.02 -9.72 10.12
CA THR A 110 -5.86 -10.80 9.56
C THR A 110 -6.33 -10.47 8.14
N ILE A 111 -6.75 -9.23 7.88
CA ILE A 111 -7.16 -8.77 6.54
C ILE A 111 -5.96 -8.83 5.59
N LEU A 112 -4.80 -8.30 6.01
CA LEU A 112 -3.57 -8.32 5.21
C LEU A 112 -3.13 -9.75 4.85
N ARG A 113 -3.17 -10.68 5.81
CA ARG A 113 -2.80 -12.08 5.60
C ARG A 113 -3.72 -12.80 4.63
N ARG A 114 -5.00 -12.44 4.63
CA ARG A 114 -5.98 -12.96 3.67
C ARG A 114 -5.71 -12.44 2.24
N GLY A 115 -5.33 -11.16 2.14
CA GLY A 115 -4.98 -10.50 0.88
C GLY A 115 -3.62 -10.90 0.31
N GLU A 116 -2.67 -11.39 1.10
CA GLU A 116 -1.29 -11.71 0.68
C GLU A 116 -1.18 -12.61 -0.56
N PHE A 117 -2.04 -13.63 -0.65
CA PHE A 117 -2.03 -14.58 -1.77
C PHE A 117 -3.08 -14.28 -2.85
N ARG A 118 -4.02 -13.37 -2.58
CA ARG A 118 -5.16 -13.05 -3.45
C ARG A 118 -5.05 -11.68 -4.11
N GLY A 119 -4.30 -10.78 -3.48
CA GLY A 119 -4.12 -9.40 -3.86
C GLY A 119 -3.12 -9.24 -4.99
N TRP A 120 -3.24 -8.14 -5.73
CA TRP A 120 -2.36 -7.83 -6.85
C TRP A 120 -0.98 -7.31 -6.44
N THR A 121 -0.76 -7.01 -5.15
CA THR A 121 0.48 -6.38 -4.68
C THR A 121 1.60 -7.41 -4.62
N GLY A 122 1.28 -8.67 -4.31
CA GLY A 122 2.28 -9.69 -4.02
C GLY A 122 3.15 -9.34 -2.80
N CYS A 123 2.74 -8.35 -1.98
CA CYS A 123 3.45 -7.95 -0.78
C CYS A 123 3.05 -8.84 0.40
N PRO A 124 4.01 -9.38 1.18
CA PRO A 124 3.72 -10.10 2.42
C PRO A 124 2.85 -9.28 3.38
N ALA A 125 1.99 -9.95 4.14
CA ALA A 125 1.16 -9.29 5.15
C ALA A 125 2.02 -8.59 6.22
N GLU A 126 3.14 -9.18 6.61
CA GLU A 126 4.05 -8.58 7.58
C GLU A 126 4.67 -7.28 7.07
N LEU A 127 5.16 -7.27 5.82
CA LEU A 127 5.71 -6.05 5.20
C LEU A 127 4.64 -4.97 5.02
N SER A 128 3.45 -5.36 4.57
CA SER A 128 2.30 -4.44 4.47
C SER A 128 1.91 -3.88 5.84
N HIS A 129 1.98 -4.70 6.90
CA HIS A 129 1.69 -4.28 8.26
C HIS A 129 2.73 -3.30 8.81
N ILE A 130 4.01 -3.53 8.50
CA ILE A 130 5.10 -2.58 8.82
C ILE A 130 4.86 -1.23 8.12
N LEU A 131 4.48 -1.25 6.85
CA LEU A 131 4.15 -0.04 6.09
C LEU A 131 2.94 0.71 6.69
N CYS A 132 1.90 -0.02 7.13
CA CYS A 132 0.79 0.57 7.89
C CYS A 132 1.29 1.26 9.17
N GLY A 133 2.19 0.61 9.91
CA GLY A 133 2.80 1.16 11.11
C GLY A 133 3.52 2.48 10.85
N PHE A 134 4.32 2.57 9.79
CA PHE A 134 4.96 3.82 9.39
C PHE A 134 3.94 4.91 9.03
N ASN A 135 2.88 4.56 8.30
CA ASN A 135 1.81 5.51 7.98
C ASN A 135 1.11 6.03 9.24
N SER A 136 0.82 5.16 10.21
CA SER A 136 0.19 5.54 11.48
C SER A 136 1.09 6.44 12.33
N LEU A 137 2.41 6.24 12.33
CA LEU A 137 3.35 7.13 13.03
C LEU A 137 3.36 8.55 12.45
N LEU A 138 3.09 8.68 11.15
CA LEU A 138 3.08 9.94 10.41
C LEU A 138 1.68 10.59 10.35
N CYS A 139 0.69 10.02 11.03
CA CYS A 139 -0.66 10.58 11.11
C CYS A 139 -0.65 11.84 12.00
N PRO A 140 -1.15 13.00 11.51
CA PRO A 140 -1.17 14.25 12.28
C PRO A 140 -1.85 14.13 13.65
N SER A 141 -2.94 13.35 13.74
CA SER A 141 -3.71 13.14 14.97
C SER A 141 -2.94 12.43 16.09
N ARG A 142 -1.80 11.80 15.77
CA ARG A 142 -0.92 11.12 16.74
C ARG A 142 0.35 11.89 17.06
N ALA A 143 0.64 12.98 16.35
CA ALA A 143 1.87 13.75 16.51
C ALA A 143 1.97 14.48 17.87
N GLU A 144 0.86 14.64 18.60
CA GLU A 144 0.80 15.46 19.81
C GLU A 144 1.17 14.71 21.12
N ASN A 145 1.35 13.38 21.10
CA ASN A 145 1.57 12.60 22.32
C ASN A 145 2.86 11.75 22.28
N HIS A 146 3.76 12.00 23.25
CA HIS A 146 4.93 11.19 23.66
C HIS A 146 6.01 10.89 22.60
N GLN A 147 6.97 11.80 22.45
CA GLN A 147 8.16 11.66 21.58
C GLN A 147 8.99 10.38 21.81
N GLU A 148 9.09 9.91 23.06
CA GLU A 148 9.82 8.67 23.39
C GLU A 148 9.12 7.41 22.86
N ASP A 149 7.79 7.42 22.85
CA ASP A 149 6.96 6.33 22.31
C ASP A 149 7.07 6.28 20.77
N PHE A 150 7.18 7.43 20.11
CA PHE A 150 7.41 7.52 18.66
C PHE A 150 8.73 6.84 18.24
N ALA A 151 9.85 7.23 18.88
CA ALA A 151 11.17 6.70 18.53
C ALA A 151 11.26 5.19 18.77
N MET A 152 10.68 4.70 19.88
CA MET A 152 10.64 3.27 20.20
C MET A 152 9.83 2.48 19.17
N ARG A 153 8.66 2.97 18.77
CA ARG A 153 7.82 2.32 17.75
C ARG A 153 8.50 2.31 16.38
N ALA A 154 9.13 3.42 15.98
CA ALA A 154 9.89 3.49 14.74
C ALA A 154 11.03 2.46 14.73
N LEU A 155 11.79 2.36 15.82
CA LEU A 155 12.86 1.37 15.96
C LEU A 155 12.33 -0.07 15.85
N GLN A 156 11.21 -0.38 16.51
CA GLN A 156 10.57 -1.71 16.43
C GLN A 156 10.14 -2.05 14.99
N LEU A 157 9.61 -1.09 14.24
CA LEU A 157 9.24 -1.31 12.83
C LEU A 157 10.46 -1.61 11.96
N PHE A 158 11.56 -0.88 12.13
CA PHE A 158 12.81 -1.17 11.42
C PHE A 158 13.41 -2.52 11.81
N GLN A 159 13.39 -2.90 13.09
CA GLN A 159 13.87 -4.21 13.55
C GLN A 159 13.06 -5.36 12.93
N ARG A 160 11.73 -5.24 12.91
CA ARG A 160 10.85 -6.22 12.24
C ARG A 160 11.13 -6.31 10.76
N LEU A 161 11.32 -5.17 10.09
CA LEU A 161 11.68 -5.13 8.67
C LEU A 161 13.00 -5.86 8.41
N GLU A 162 14.03 -5.58 9.22
CA GLU A 162 15.35 -6.21 9.12
C GLU A 162 15.27 -7.73 9.30
N GLN A 163 14.53 -8.20 10.31
CA GLN A 163 14.36 -9.62 10.65
C GLN A 163 13.54 -10.42 9.63
N PHE A 164 12.71 -9.75 8.82
CA PHE A 164 11.87 -10.41 7.83
C PHE A 164 12.71 -11.18 6.78
N SER A 165 12.42 -12.47 6.61
CA SER A 165 13.11 -13.35 5.64
C SER A 165 12.34 -13.47 4.33
N CYS A 166 12.81 -12.76 3.29
CA CYS A 166 12.25 -12.82 1.94
C CYS A 166 12.26 -14.24 1.37
N ARG A 167 13.36 -14.97 1.59
CA ARG A 167 13.54 -16.33 1.10
C ARG A 167 12.57 -17.30 1.76
N GLN A 168 12.46 -17.26 3.09
CA GLN A 168 11.55 -18.18 3.80
C GLN A 168 10.11 -17.96 3.31
N TRP A 169 9.68 -16.70 3.26
CA TRP A 169 8.35 -16.35 2.75
C TRP A 169 8.09 -16.84 1.32
N ALA A 170 9.08 -16.70 0.43
CA ALA A 170 8.93 -17.10 -0.95
C ALA A 170 8.84 -18.63 -1.12
N VAL A 171 9.62 -19.40 -0.35
CA VAL A 171 9.66 -20.87 -0.41
C VAL A 171 8.38 -21.50 0.17
N ASP A 172 7.73 -20.82 1.11
CA ASP A 172 6.45 -21.25 1.68
C ASP A 172 5.28 -21.16 0.67
N TYR A 173 5.51 -20.62 -0.53
CA TYR A 173 4.49 -20.52 -1.57
C TYR A 173 4.20 -21.88 -2.23
N PRO A 174 2.92 -22.25 -2.48
CA PRO A 174 2.57 -23.58 -3.00
C PRO A 174 3.12 -23.93 -4.38
N GLU A 175 3.54 -22.93 -5.17
CA GLU A 175 3.91 -23.08 -6.56
C GLU A 175 5.40 -22.79 -6.80
N PRO A 176 6.28 -23.82 -6.84
CA PRO A 176 7.73 -23.66 -6.80
C PRO A 176 8.33 -22.80 -7.92
N HIS A 177 7.70 -22.79 -9.10
CA HIS A 177 8.18 -21.99 -10.24
C HIS A 177 8.09 -20.48 -10.03
N TYR A 178 7.32 -20.00 -9.05
CA TYR A 178 7.21 -18.59 -8.72
C TYR A 178 8.16 -18.15 -7.60
N VAL A 179 8.84 -19.09 -6.92
CA VAL A 179 9.66 -18.79 -5.72
C VAL A 179 10.71 -17.71 -6.00
N SER A 180 11.47 -17.82 -7.10
CA SER A 180 12.52 -16.84 -7.43
C SER A 180 11.96 -15.44 -7.75
N GLN A 181 10.85 -15.37 -8.48
CA GLN A 181 10.17 -14.13 -8.84
C GLN A 181 9.61 -13.45 -7.59
N ARG A 182 8.98 -14.24 -6.71
CA ARG A 182 8.41 -13.81 -5.44
C ARG A 182 9.47 -13.33 -4.46
N GLU A 183 10.57 -14.07 -4.31
CA GLU A 183 11.71 -13.66 -3.47
C GLU A 183 12.25 -12.30 -3.91
N SER A 184 12.43 -12.11 -5.23
CA SER A 184 12.88 -10.85 -5.82
C SER A 184 11.89 -9.71 -5.57
N LEU A 185 10.58 -9.95 -5.75
CA LEU A 185 9.53 -8.95 -5.50
C LEU A 185 9.51 -8.52 -4.03
N VAL A 186 9.58 -9.48 -3.11
CA VAL A 186 9.50 -9.21 -1.68
C VAL A 186 10.74 -8.51 -1.17
N HIS A 187 11.92 -8.87 -1.70
CA HIS A 187 13.14 -8.14 -1.41
C HIS A 187 13.04 -6.68 -1.89
N ALA A 188 12.48 -6.44 -3.08
CA ALA A 188 12.22 -5.08 -3.55
C ALA A 188 11.26 -4.31 -2.63
N TYR A 189 10.18 -4.94 -2.15
CA TYR A 189 9.28 -4.34 -1.15
C TYR A 189 10.01 -4.03 0.16
N LYS A 190 10.82 -4.95 0.68
CA LYS A 190 11.59 -4.75 1.92
C LYS A 190 12.50 -3.53 1.80
N CYS A 191 13.27 -3.41 0.72
CA CYS A 191 14.12 -2.25 0.46
C CYS A 191 13.29 -0.96 0.29
N ALA A 192 12.20 -1.00 -0.46
CA ALA A 192 11.35 0.17 -0.67
C ALA A 192 10.67 0.65 0.62
N ILE A 193 10.23 -0.25 1.49
CA ILE A 193 9.68 0.09 2.81
C ILE A 193 10.75 0.71 3.70
N GLU A 194 12.01 0.23 3.64
CA GLU A 194 13.11 0.85 4.37
C GLU A 194 13.36 2.28 3.89
N ILE A 195 13.46 2.48 2.57
CA ILE A 195 13.64 3.81 1.97
C ILE A 195 12.50 4.73 2.40
N TYR A 196 11.25 4.28 2.23
CA TYR A 196 10.08 5.06 2.62
C TYR A 196 10.11 5.42 4.10
N GLY A 197 10.28 4.44 4.99
CA GLY A 197 10.32 4.66 6.44
C GLY A 197 11.39 5.67 6.83
N ARG A 198 12.61 5.52 6.29
CA ARG A 198 13.71 6.45 6.56
C ARG A 198 13.44 7.84 6.01
N ARG A 199 12.91 8.00 4.80
CA ARG A 199 12.63 9.32 4.21
C ARG A 199 11.43 10.01 4.81
N ALA A 200 10.39 9.25 5.17
CA ALA A 200 9.16 9.81 5.70
C ALA A 200 9.29 10.18 7.19
N LEU A 201 10.08 9.43 7.97
CA LEU A 201 10.36 9.73 9.38
C LEU A 201 11.58 10.63 9.60
N ALA A 202 12.41 10.84 8.57
CA ALA A 202 13.62 11.65 8.73
C ALA A 202 13.28 13.11 9.05
N GLY A 203 13.91 13.63 10.11
CA GLY A 203 14.24 15.06 10.21
C GLY A 203 15.40 15.42 9.28
N GLN A 204 16.06 16.56 9.50
CA GLN A 204 17.13 17.11 8.64
C GLN A 204 18.40 16.23 8.45
N HIS A 205 18.46 15.01 9.00
CA HIS A 205 19.61 14.13 8.89
C HIS A 205 19.47 13.16 7.70
N SER A 206 20.28 13.38 6.67
CA SER A 206 20.32 12.55 5.47
C SER A 206 21.10 11.25 5.71
N THR A 207 20.39 10.14 5.97
CA THR A 207 20.96 8.80 5.77
C THR A 207 21.19 8.55 4.26
N GLU A 208 22.34 7.99 3.91
CA GLU A 208 22.68 7.59 2.54
C GLU A 208 22.03 6.25 2.22
N LEU A 209 21.16 6.20 1.20
CA LEU A 209 20.32 5.05 0.87
C LEU A 209 20.50 4.56 -0.58
N SER A 210 21.56 5.02 -1.26
CA SER A 210 21.78 4.68 -2.67
C SER A 210 21.99 3.16 -2.84
N HIS A 211 22.64 2.51 -1.87
CA HIS A 211 22.82 1.06 -1.88
C HIS A 211 21.50 0.29 -1.71
N VAL A 212 20.59 0.77 -0.85
CA VAL A 212 19.26 0.18 -0.65
C VAL A 212 18.40 0.35 -1.90
N ALA A 213 18.44 1.54 -2.53
CA ALA A 213 17.75 1.80 -3.79
C ALA A 213 18.27 0.88 -4.91
N ARG A 214 19.60 0.75 -5.04
CA ARG A 214 20.20 -0.17 -6.01
C ARG A 214 19.78 -1.61 -5.79
N ALA A 215 19.82 -2.10 -4.55
CA ALA A 215 19.40 -3.46 -4.22
C ALA A 215 17.92 -3.71 -4.59
N ALA A 216 17.04 -2.72 -4.37
CA ALA A 216 15.65 -2.79 -4.81
C ALA A 216 15.54 -2.88 -6.34
N VAL A 217 16.27 -2.02 -7.07
CA VAL A 217 16.28 -2.01 -8.54
C VAL A 217 16.81 -3.32 -9.13
N GLU A 218 17.91 -3.85 -8.59
CA GLU A 218 18.47 -5.14 -9.00
C GLU A 218 17.46 -6.26 -8.81
N SER A 219 16.74 -6.26 -7.68
CA SER A 219 15.70 -7.26 -7.40
C SER A 219 14.51 -7.13 -8.36
N LEU A 220 14.07 -5.90 -8.65
CA LEU A 220 12.99 -5.67 -9.61
C LEU A 220 13.35 -6.14 -11.03
N ARG A 221 14.63 -6.00 -11.43
CA ARG A 221 15.12 -6.46 -12.75
C ARG A 221 15.11 -7.98 -12.91
N CYS A 222 15.13 -8.73 -11.81
CA CYS A 222 15.00 -10.18 -11.84
C CYS A 222 13.56 -10.63 -12.16
N ILE A 223 12.59 -9.72 -12.11
CA ILE A 223 11.18 -10.04 -12.29
C ILE A 223 10.80 -9.94 -13.76
N SER A 224 10.29 -11.02 -14.33
CA SER A 224 9.88 -11.04 -15.74
C SER A 224 8.61 -10.21 -15.94
N PRO A 225 8.53 -9.35 -16.97
CA PRO A 225 7.28 -8.68 -17.33
C PRO A 225 6.12 -9.62 -17.71
N ARG A 226 6.40 -10.91 -17.94
CA ARG A 226 5.41 -11.95 -18.20
C ARG A 226 4.94 -12.68 -16.94
N ASP A 227 5.61 -12.47 -15.81
CA ASP A 227 5.23 -13.08 -14.54
C ASP A 227 3.93 -12.46 -14.01
N CYS A 228 3.09 -13.26 -13.36
CA CYS A 228 1.81 -12.78 -12.84
C CYS A 228 1.99 -11.76 -11.69
N HIS A 229 3.12 -11.81 -10.99
CA HIS A 229 3.43 -10.90 -9.87
C HIS A 229 4.08 -9.59 -10.33
N PHE A 230 4.37 -9.42 -11.62
CA PHE A 230 5.04 -8.20 -12.12
C PHE A 230 4.27 -6.92 -11.82
N LYS A 231 2.93 -6.98 -11.71
CA LYS A 231 2.09 -5.84 -11.34
C LYS A 231 2.41 -5.29 -9.95
N GLY A 232 2.84 -6.16 -9.02
CA GLY A 232 3.28 -5.77 -7.68
C GLY A 232 4.56 -4.93 -7.66
N CYS A 233 5.25 -4.77 -8.81
CA CYS A 233 6.45 -3.96 -8.89
C CYS A 233 6.18 -2.46 -8.80
N GLN A 234 4.93 -1.98 -8.96
CA GLN A 234 4.63 -0.58 -9.20
C GLN A 234 5.12 0.33 -8.07
N TRP A 235 4.64 0.07 -6.86
CA TRP A 235 5.01 0.84 -5.67
C TRP A 235 6.52 0.73 -5.34
N PRO A 236 7.14 -0.46 -5.25
CA PRO A 236 8.57 -0.55 -4.93
C PRO A 236 9.46 0.06 -6.02
N ALA A 237 9.09 -0.05 -7.31
CA ALA A 237 9.83 0.59 -8.40
C ALA A 237 9.78 2.12 -8.29
N PHE A 238 8.63 2.69 -7.95
CA PHE A 238 8.52 4.14 -7.74
C PHE A 238 9.39 4.60 -6.58
N VAL A 239 9.32 3.95 -5.41
CA VAL A 239 10.09 4.36 -4.23
C VAL A 239 11.59 4.22 -4.47
N ALA A 240 12.03 3.09 -5.05
CA ALA A 240 13.43 2.89 -5.40
C ALA A 240 13.91 3.91 -6.45
N GLY A 241 13.09 4.19 -7.46
CA GLY A 241 13.38 5.19 -8.49
C GLY A 241 13.47 6.60 -7.96
N ALA A 242 12.62 6.97 -7.00
CA ALA A 242 12.64 8.28 -6.38
C ALA A 242 13.92 8.51 -5.56
N GLU A 243 14.45 7.46 -4.93
CA GLU A 243 15.73 7.48 -4.22
C GLU A 243 16.95 7.33 -5.13
N ALA A 244 16.79 6.75 -6.32
CA ALA A 244 17.90 6.46 -7.23
C ALA A 244 18.66 7.71 -7.67
N ARG A 245 19.99 7.68 -7.48
CA ARG A 245 20.93 8.72 -7.91
C ARG A 245 21.70 8.35 -9.17
N ASP A 246 21.95 7.06 -9.37
CA ASP A 246 22.68 6.57 -10.54
C ASP A 246 21.80 6.60 -11.80
N PRO A 247 22.28 7.15 -12.93
CA PRO A 247 21.52 7.16 -14.17
C PRO A 247 21.10 5.78 -14.66
N SER A 248 21.90 4.73 -14.42
CA SER A 248 21.58 3.36 -14.82
C SER A 248 20.42 2.78 -13.99
N ASP A 249 20.38 3.08 -12.69
CA ASP A 249 19.28 2.69 -11.80
C ASP A 249 17.97 3.41 -12.20
N ARG A 250 18.06 4.72 -12.48
CA ARG A 250 16.91 5.52 -12.99
C ARG A 250 16.36 4.96 -14.30
N MET A 251 17.25 4.62 -15.24
CA MET A 251 16.87 4.02 -16.52
C MET A 251 16.23 2.63 -16.36
N ALA A 252 16.74 1.81 -15.44
CA ALA A 252 16.14 0.51 -15.14
C ALA A 252 14.71 0.66 -14.59
N VAL A 253 14.50 1.56 -13.63
CA VAL A 253 13.15 1.84 -13.10
C VAL A 253 12.21 2.37 -14.19
N LYS A 254 12.70 3.29 -15.02
CA LYS A 254 11.93 3.81 -16.17
C LYS A 254 11.49 2.68 -17.08
N GLN A 255 12.38 1.74 -17.40
CA GLN A 255 12.06 0.59 -18.24
C GLN A 255 11.01 -0.33 -17.60
N ILE A 256 11.14 -0.63 -16.30
CA ILE A 256 10.17 -1.45 -15.55
C ILE A 256 8.77 -0.81 -15.60
N LEU A 257 8.65 0.49 -15.32
CA LEU A 257 7.37 1.19 -15.36
C LEU A 257 6.81 1.31 -16.79
N LEU A 258 7.65 1.47 -17.81
CA LEU A 258 7.21 1.44 -19.21
C LEU A 258 6.66 0.07 -19.61
N ASP A 259 7.32 -1.01 -19.20
CA ASP A 259 6.84 -2.37 -19.47
C ASP A 259 5.56 -2.68 -18.70
N MET A 260 5.43 -2.17 -17.47
CA MET A 260 4.19 -2.22 -16.71
C MET A 260 3.07 -1.45 -17.41
N HIS A 261 3.33 -0.24 -17.89
CA HIS A 261 2.34 0.54 -18.63
C HIS A 261 1.89 -0.18 -19.91
N LYS A 262 2.77 -0.88 -20.62
CA LYS A 262 2.37 -1.72 -21.77
C LYS A 262 1.41 -2.84 -21.37
N LEU A 263 1.59 -3.41 -20.18
CA LEU A 263 0.80 -4.53 -19.65
C LEU A 263 -0.57 -4.07 -19.12
N VAL A 264 -0.62 -3.04 -18.27
CA VAL A 264 -1.86 -2.63 -17.60
C VAL A 264 -2.56 -1.45 -18.26
N ARG A 265 -1.85 -0.67 -19.10
CA ARG A 265 -2.38 0.49 -19.86
C ARG A 265 -3.07 1.54 -19.01
N THR A 266 -2.70 1.64 -17.74
CA THR A 266 -3.28 2.58 -16.78
C THR A 266 -2.50 3.88 -16.75
N ARG A 267 -3.23 4.99 -16.56
CA ARG A 267 -2.63 6.33 -16.46
C ARG A 267 -1.84 6.52 -15.17
N ASN A 268 -2.12 5.79 -14.10
CA ASN A 268 -1.37 5.92 -12.84
C ASN A 268 0.13 5.58 -13.01
N VAL A 269 0.49 4.61 -13.87
CA VAL A 269 1.88 4.26 -14.18
C VAL A 269 2.56 5.37 -14.99
N GLU A 270 1.84 5.98 -15.92
CA GLU A 270 2.32 7.13 -16.69
C GLU A 270 2.58 8.34 -15.77
N GLN A 271 1.66 8.64 -14.85
CA GLN A 271 1.85 9.72 -13.87
C GLN A 271 3.02 9.44 -12.92
N ALA A 272 3.21 8.17 -12.51
CA ALA A 272 4.37 7.76 -11.72
C ALA A 272 5.69 8.07 -12.44
N LEU A 273 5.78 7.76 -13.74
CA LEU A 273 6.94 8.07 -14.58
C LEU A 273 7.20 9.58 -14.65
N HIS A 274 6.17 10.39 -14.90
CA HIS A 274 6.30 11.85 -14.95
C HIS A 274 6.77 12.45 -13.62
N MET A 275 6.26 11.93 -12.50
CA MET A 275 6.70 12.36 -11.17
C MET A 275 8.16 11.99 -10.91
N LEU A 276 8.60 10.78 -11.28
CA LEU A 276 10.01 10.39 -11.16
C LEU A 276 10.94 11.29 -11.95
N GLU A 277 10.59 11.61 -13.20
CA GLU A 277 11.41 12.53 -14.02
C GLU A 277 11.53 13.92 -13.38
N ARG A 278 10.48 14.40 -12.70
CA ARG A 278 10.51 15.65 -11.96
C ARG A 278 11.35 15.56 -10.69
N ILE A 279 11.22 14.47 -9.93
CA ILE A 279 12.08 14.19 -8.77
C ILE A 279 13.55 14.19 -9.18
N TRP A 280 13.90 13.54 -10.28
CA TRP A 280 15.27 13.49 -10.79
C TRP A 280 15.81 14.87 -11.16
N ARG A 281 15.02 15.69 -11.87
CA ARG A 281 15.40 17.08 -12.16
C ARG A 281 15.53 17.93 -10.88
N GLN A 282 14.68 17.71 -9.89
CA GLN A 282 14.74 18.40 -8.60
C GLN A 282 16.02 18.05 -7.84
N SER A 283 16.44 16.78 -7.90
CA SER A 283 17.65 16.29 -7.23
C SER A 283 18.95 16.89 -7.77
N GLU A 284 18.92 17.47 -8.97
CA GLU A 284 20.07 18.12 -9.62
C GLU A 284 20.19 19.61 -9.26
N LEU A 285 19.22 20.17 -8.51
CA LEU A 285 19.25 21.56 -8.05
C LEU A 285 20.28 21.75 -6.91
N PRO A 286 20.80 22.97 -6.70
CA PRO A 286 21.81 23.23 -5.66
C PRO A 286 21.36 22.94 -4.22
N ASN A 287 20.06 22.96 -3.95
CA ASN A 287 19.47 22.60 -2.65
C ASN A 287 18.30 21.63 -2.90
N PRO A 288 18.59 20.33 -3.13
CA PRO A 288 17.57 19.35 -3.44
C PRO A 288 16.73 19.08 -2.19
N LYS A 289 15.42 18.94 -2.38
CA LYS A 289 14.52 18.53 -1.31
C LYS A 289 14.59 17.02 -1.19
N ILE A 290 14.22 16.48 -0.03
CA ILE A 290 13.96 15.04 0.04
C ILE A 290 12.78 14.76 -0.89
N TRP A 291 12.88 13.73 -1.74
CA TRP A 291 11.91 13.48 -2.80
C TRP A 291 10.47 13.37 -2.25
N ILE A 292 10.29 12.82 -1.05
CA ILE A 292 8.97 12.66 -0.45
C ILE A 292 8.35 14.00 -0.03
N GLU A 293 9.16 14.92 0.48
CA GLU A 293 8.72 16.29 0.79
C GLU A 293 8.38 17.04 -0.49
N TYR A 294 9.19 16.87 -1.55
CA TYR A 294 8.89 17.42 -2.86
C TYR A 294 7.54 16.92 -3.37
N VAL A 295 7.29 15.61 -3.33
CA VAL A 295 6.01 15.01 -3.73
C VAL A 295 4.86 15.62 -2.94
N TYR A 296 4.96 15.72 -1.61
CA TYR A 296 3.92 16.35 -0.78
C TYR A 296 3.65 17.81 -1.17
N ASP A 297 4.69 18.57 -1.51
CA ASP A 297 4.57 19.99 -1.88
C ASP A 297 3.93 20.18 -3.27
N THR A 298 4.00 19.18 -4.16
CA THR A 298 3.29 19.24 -5.45
C THR A 298 1.77 19.21 -5.29
N GLY A 299 1.27 18.68 -4.16
CA GLY A 299 -0.16 18.42 -3.96
C GLY A 299 -0.74 17.37 -4.91
N GLU A 300 0.10 16.62 -5.62
CA GLU A 300 -0.31 15.55 -6.51
C GLU A 300 -0.50 14.26 -5.72
N GLU A 301 -1.71 13.72 -5.76
CA GLU A 301 -2.07 12.53 -5.00
C GLU A 301 -2.02 11.32 -5.93
N LEU A 302 -0.86 10.68 -6.02
CA LEU A 302 -0.65 9.50 -6.86
C LEU A 302 -1.07 8.22 -6.12
N LEU A 303 -2.01 7.47 -6.68
CA LEU A 303 -2.36 6.13 -6.20
C LEU A 303 -1.46 5.06 -6.86
N LEU A 304 -0.42 4.65 -6.13
CA LEU A 304 0.49 3.57 -6.50
C LEU A 304 0.31 2.42 -5.52
N VAL A 305 0.13 1.20 -6.03
CA VAL A 305 -0.22 0.01 -5.25
C VAL A 305 0.54 -1.19 -5.80
#